data_AF-A0A1I0DXE5-F1
#
_entry.id   AF-A0A1I0DXE5-F1
#
_cell.length_a   1.000
_cell.length_b   1.000
_cell.length_c   1.000
_cell.angle_alpha   90.00
_cell.angle_beta   90.00
_cell.angle_gamma   90.00
#
_symmetry.space_group_name_H-M   'P 1'
#
loop_
_entity.id
_entity.type
_entity.pdbx_description
1 polymer ?
#
loop_
_entity_poly.entity_id
_entity_poly.type
_entity_poly.pdbx_seq_one_letter_code
_entity_poly.pdbx_strand_id
1 'polypeptide(L)'
;MSEAYSRDLERWIPRLIAVWRQARRKGDGPETRLTPQEVKEVGAGVKQLSLGLTRERQLAGAKYMDDPRLLGAYLLFYWPVSYAQARQALGELPNRPRQVLDLGSGPGPLAFAAMDAGAKEVTAADRSKPALALARALATEAGEALATREWDPTRKAPLPEGAYDLITMGHVLNELYGTGDGAIAPRAALLEQVLAQVKKGGSLLVLEPALRETSRALLKVRDVLVGKGYAVRAPCLFRGNCPALVKESDWCHAERPWPMPRVVEELARAAGLHKESLKMSYLMLAPAGEPWPEPTPGRLFRIVSESLEGKGRQRYIGCGPEGRLGLALQEKHRTEKNERFFKLQRGDVLSVTETEPKGDGLALDDRTEVRVVAPAGKGVPPPPAKDTP
;
A
#
# COMPACT_ATOMS: atom_id res chain seq x y z
N MET A 1 14.53 7.41 -4.87
CA MET A 1 13.63 7.26 -3.69
C MET A 1 13.31 5.81 -3.35
N SER A 2 13.24 4.87 -4.32
CA SER A 2 13.26 3.44 -4.00
C SER A 2 14.46 3.09 -3.10
N GLU A 3 15.61 3.70 -3.35
CA GLU A 3 16.86 3.49 -2.59
C GLU A 3 16.79 3.76 -1.07
N ALA A 4 15.96 4.70 -0.60
CA ALA A 4 15.89 4.99 0.84
C ALA A 4 15.23 3.82 1.59
N TYR A 5 14.11 3.32 1.07
CA TYR A 5 13.39 2.19 1.66
C TYR A 5 14.10 0.87 1.43
N SER A 6 14.85 0.74 0.33
CA SER A 6 15.70 -0.43 0.10
C SER A 6 16.78 -0.57 1.18
N ARG A 7 17.43 0.53 1.55
CA ARG A 7 18.41 0.53 2.66
C ARG A 7 17.79 0.19 3.99
N ASP A 8 16.60 0.73 4.30
CA ASP A 8 15.89 0.36 5.53
C ASP A 8 15.58 -1.15 5.55
N LEU A 9 15.07 -1.69 4.44
CA LEU A 9 14.74 -3.11 4.34
C LEU A 9 15.98 -4.02 4.42
N GLU A 10 17.12 -3.62 3.87
CA GLU A 10 18.39 -4.33 4.02
C GLU A 10 18.81 -4.47 5.49
N ARG A 11 18.53 -3.48 6.35
CA ARG A 11 18.76 -3.59 7.79
C ARG A 11 17.84 -4.64 8.45
N TRP A 12 16.64 -4.85 7.93
CA TRP A 12 15.68 -5.79 8.50
C TRP A 12 15.96 -7.24 8.12
N ILE A 13 16.52 -7.51 6.94
CA ILE A 13 16.73 -8.90 6.45
C ILE A 13 17.50 -9.78 7.46
N PRO A 14 18.66 -9.36 8.02
CA PRO A 14 19.39 -10.20 8.97
C PRO A 14 18.59 -10.48 10.25
N ARG A 15 17.85 -9.48 10.75
CA ARG A 15 17.01 -9.60 11.94
C ARG A 15 15.84 -10.56 11.73
N LEU A 16 15.20 -10.49 10.56
CA LEU A 16 14.14 -11.41 10.18
C LEU A 16 14.64 -12.86 10.12
N ILE A 17 15.84 -13.07 9.57
CA ILE A 17 16.49 -14.39 9.52
C ILE A 17 16.81 -14.89 10.93
N ALA A 18 17.40 -14.04 11.79
CA ALA A 18 17.75 -14.39 13.17
C ALA A 18 16.51 -14.81 13.98
N VAL A 19 15.47 -13.97 13.97
CA VAL A 19 14.19 -14.25 14.65
C VAL A 19 13.53 -15.50 14.10
N TRP A 20 13.54 -15.71 12.79
CA TRP A 20 13.00 -16.91 12.18
C TRP A 20 13.77 -18.17 12.63
N ARG A 21 15.11 -18.15 12.59
CA ARG A 21 15.94 -19.29 13.02
C ARG A 21 15.71 -19.62 14.49
N GLN A 22 15.68 -18.61 15.35
CA GLN A 22 15.40 -18.78 16.78
C GLN A 22 14.01 -19.40 16.99
N ALA A 23 12.97 -18.86 16.36
CA ALA A 23 11.60 -19.35 16.48
C ALA A 23 11.44 -20.79 15.94
N ARG A 24 12.22 -21.16 14.93
CA ARG A 24 12.23 -22.50 14.32
C ARG A 24 13.25 -23.45 14.97
N ARG A 25 13.95 -23.01 16.04
CA ARG A 25 15.03 -23.75 16.72
C ARG A 25 16.06 -24.31 15.74
N LYS A 26 16.41 -23.51 14.74
CA LYS A 26 17.48 -23.82 13.79
C LYS A 26 18.83 -23.51 14.44
N GLY A 27 19.85 -24.26 14.04
CA GLY A 27 21.23 -23.94 14.42
C GLY A 27 21.71 -22.65 13.74
N ASP A 28 22.92 -22.25 14.10
CA ASP A 28 23.55 -21.06 13.52
C ASP A 28 23.71 -21.19 12.00
N GLY A 29 23.63 -20.06 11.32
CA GLY A 29 23.79 -19.97 9.88
C GLY A 29 24.22 -18.55 9.49
N PRO A 30 24.48 -18.31 8.19
CA PRO A 30 24.89 -17.00 7.72
C PRO A 30 23.87 -15.91 8.08
N GLU A 31 24.30 -14.79 8.65
CA GLU A 31 23.39 -13.74 9.14
C GLU A 31 22.52 -13.12 8.03
N THR A 32 23.11 -12.90 6.85
CA THR A 32 22.49 -12.14 5.76
C THR A 32 21.84 -12.99 4.68
N ARG A 33 21.90 -14.33 4.79
CA ARG A 33 21.38 -15.26 3.78
C ARG A 33 20.87 -16.57 4.37
N LEU A 34 19.96 -17.20 3.64
CA LEU A 34 19.48 -18.55 3.94
C LEU A 34 20.43 -19.60 3.35
N THR A 35 20.54 -20.76 4.00
CA THR A 35 21.19 -21.93 3.41
C THR A 35 20.30 -22.53 2.31
N PRO A 36 20.84 -23.36 1.39
CA PRO A 36 20.03 -24.00 0.36
C PRO A 36 18.85 -24.83 0.91
N GLN A 37 19.03 -25.47 2.06
CA GLN A 37 17.97 -26.24 2.72
C GLN A 37 16.88 -25.32 3.28
N GLU A 38 17.27 -24.20 3.90
CA GLU A 38 16.34 -23.20 4.42
C GLU A 38 15.56 -22.53 3.27
N VAL A 39 16.20 -22.19 2.15
CA VAL A 39 15.52 -21.67 0.95
C VAL A 39 14.46 -22.65 0.44
N LYS A 40 14.77 -23.95 0.39
CA LYS A 40 13.81 -24.98 -0.02
C LYS A 40 12.63 -25.09 0.95
N GLU A 41 12.88 -25.10 2.26
CA GLU A 41 11.83 -25.17 3.29
C GLU A 41 10.91 -23.95 3.23
N VAL A 42 11.50 -22.75 3.28
CA VAL A 42 10.76 -21.49 3.30
C VAL A 42 10.06 -21.26 1.97
N GLY A 43 10.71 -21.54 0.84
CA GLY A 43 10.12 -21.44 -0.49
C GLY A 43 8.89 -22.33 -0.69
N ALA A 44 8.87 -23.54 -0.12
CA ALA A 44 7.69 -24.39 -0.12
C ALA A 44 6.52 -23.75 0.66
N GLY A 45 6.80 -23.16 1.82
CA GLY A 45 5.81 -22.40 2.59
C GLY A 45 5.29 -21.17 1.83
N VAL A 46 6.18 -20.43 1.15
CA VAL A 46 5.80 -19.28 0.31
C VAL A 46 4.88 -19.71 -0.84
N LYS A 47 5.20 -20.83 -1.51
CA LYS A 47 4.34 -21.40 -2.56
C LYS A 47 2.94 -21.72 -2.02
N GLN A 48 2.86 -22.37 -0.86
CA GLN A 48 1.59 -22.71 -0.22
C GLN A 48 0.77 -21.47 0.14
N LEU A 49 1.40 -20.46 0.76
CA LEU A 49 0.75 -19.18 1.08
C LEU A 49 0.25 -18.48 -0.19
N SER A 50 1.08 -18.42 -1.24
CA SER A 50 0.72 -17.77 -2.50
C SER A 50 -0.53 -18.40 -3.12
N LEU A 51 -0.58 -19.74 -3.21
CA LEU A 51 -1.76 -20.45 -3.70
C LEU A 51 -3.00 -20.16 -2.85
N GLY A 52 -2.86 -20.21 -1.52
CA GLY A 52 -3.98 -20.06 -0.59
C GLY A 52 -4.48 -18.62 -0.39
N LEU A 53 -3.64 -17.60 -0.56
CA LEU A 53 -4.00 -16.19 -0.39
C LEU A 53 -4.42 -15.50 -1.69
N THR A 54 -3.88 -15.95 -2.84
CA THR A 54 -4.10 -15.26 -4.13
C THR A 54 -4.94 -16.06 -5.12
N ARG A 55 -4.69 -17.37 -5.29
CA ARG A 55 -5.35 -18.18 -6.32
C ARG A 55 -6.67 -18.78 -5.82
N GLU A 56 -6.58 -19.61 -4.79
CA GLU A 56 -7.73 -20.38 -4.30
C GLU A 56 -8.47 -19.65 -3.17
N ARG A 57 -7.80 -18.66 -2.55
CA ARG A 57 -8.31 -17.84 -1.43
C ARG A 57 -8.85 -18.65 -0.24
N GLN A 58 -8.56 -19.95 -0.15
CA GLN A 58 -8.96 -20.83 0.95
C GLN A 58 -8.31 -20.44 2.29
N LEU A 59 -7.19 -19.73 2.26
CA LEU A 59 -6.53 -19.25 3.47
C LEU A 59 -7.01 -17.85 3.91
N ALA A 60 -7.82 -17.15 3.11
CA ALA A 60 -8.37 -15.86 3.50
C ALA A 60 -9.31 -16.03 4.70
N GLY A 61 -8.98 -15.41 5.83
CA GLY A 61 -9.72 -15.59 7.08
C GLY A 61 -9.36 -16.87 7.85
N ALA A 62 -8.52 -17.76 7.31
CA ALA A 62 -8.01 -18.94 8.00
C ALA A 62 -6.90 -18.58 9.00
N LYS A 63 -6.67 -19.46 9.98
CA LYS A 63 -5.61 -19.31 10.99
C LYS A 63 -4.24 -19.80 10.48
N TYR A 64 -3.86 -19.43 9.25
CA TYR A 64 -2.61 -19.91 8.64
C TYR A 64 -1.37 -19.43 9.39
N MET A 65 -1.45 -18.29 10.09
CA MET A 65 -0.38 -17.79 10.96
C MET A 65 -0.17 -18.63 12.22
N ASP A 66 -1.06 -19.59 12.52
CA ASP A 66 -0.87 -20.52 13.64
C ASP A 66 -0.03 -21.75 13.23
N ASP A 67 0.19 -22.02 11.93
CA ASP A 67 1.19 -22.98 11.46
C ASP A 67 2.58 -22.33 11.49
N PRO A 68 3.52 -22.80 12.33
CA PRO A 68 4.85 -22.20 12.47
C PRO A 68 5.67 -22.15 11.16
N ARG A 69 5.43 -23.06 10.21
CA ARG A 69 6.10 -23.07 8.91
C ARG A 69 5.57 -21.95 8.01
N LEU A 70 4.25 -21.80 7.96
CA LEU A 70 3.60 -20.75 7.17
C LEU A 70 3.88 -19.37 7.75
N LEU A 71 3.84 -19.23 9.07
CA LEU A 71 4.21 -17.99 9.73
C LEU A 71 5.68 -17.62 9.46
N GLY A 72 6.60 -18.59 9.49
CA GLY A 72 8.00 -18.37 9.12
C GLY A 72 8.19 -17.97 7.66
N ALA A 73 7.45 -18.60 6.73
CA ALA A 73 7.44 -18.22 5.32
C ALA A 73 6.87 -16.81 5.11
N TYR A 74 5.82 -16.45 5.85
CA TYR A 74 5.29 -15.09 5.85
C TYR A 74 6.34 -14.09 6.34
N LEU A 75 7.01 -14.38 7.46
CA LEU A 75 8.04 -13.51 8.05
C LEU A 75 9.21 -13.26 7.08
N LEU A 76 9.64 -14.25 6.31
CA LEU A 76 10.80 -14.09 5.44
C LEU A 76 10.46 -13.58 4.03
N PHE A 77 9.21 -13.71 3.58
CA PHE A 77 8.81 -13.30 2.22
C PHE A 77 7.78 -12.16 2.22
N TYR A 78 6.62 -12.36 2.84
CA TYR A 78 5.52 -11.40 2.80
C TYR A 78 5.74 -10.20 3.72
N TRP A 79 6.47 -10.36 4.82
CA TRP A 79 6.83 -9.24 5.70
C TRP A 79 7.70 -8.22 4.95
N PRO A 80 8.81 -8.57 4.26
CA PRO A 80 9.57 -7.62 3.45
C PRO A 80 8.75 -6.91 2.37
N VAL A 81 7.85 -7.65 1.71
CA VAL A 81 6.95 -7.10 0.70
C VAL A 81 5.98 -6.09 1.31
N SER A 82 5.33 -6.46 2.42
CA SER A 82 4.31 -5.63 3.09
C SER A 82 4.94 -4.40 3.74
N TYR A 83 6.12 -4.55 4.33
CA TYR A 83 6.93 -3.45 4.82
C TYR A 83 7.22 -2.46 3.69
N ALA A 84 7.72 -2.94 2.54
CA ALA A 84 8.05 -2.06 1.42
C ALA A 84 6.82 -1.36 0.82
N GLN A 85 5.67 -2.05 0.72
CA GLN A 85 4.40 -1.43 0.34
C GLN A 85 4.00 -0.32 1.31
N ALA A 86 4.12 -0.59 2.62
CA ALA A 86 3.81 0.37 3.67
C ALA A 86 4.72 1.60 3.59
N ARG A 87 6.05 1.44 3.49
CA ARG A 87 7.00 2.56 3.35
C ARG A 87 6.65 3.48 2.18
N GLN A 88 6.22 2.90 1.05
CA GLN A 88 5.78 3.67 -0.12
C GLN A 88 4.49 4.46 0.15
N ALA A 89 3.49 3.84 0.78
CA ALA A 89 2.22 4.51 1.09
C ALA A 89 2.36 5.56 2.21
N LEU A 90 3.21 5.32 3.21
CA LEU A 90 3.50 6.25 4.30
C LEU A 90 4.20 7.53 3.82
N GLY A 91 4.89 7.47 2.68
CA GLY A 91 5.45 8.67 2.03
C GLY A 91 4.40 9.68 1.55
N GLU A 92 3.12 9.29 1.52
CA GLU A 92 1.99 10.17 1.19
C GLU A 92 1.25 10.70 2.42
N LEU A 93 1.72 10.41 3.64
CA LEU A 93 1.12 10.97 4.84
C LEU A 93 1.29 12.50 4.87
N PRO A 94 0.25 13.24 5.28
CA PRO A 94 0.35 14.70 5.41
C PRO A 94 1.27 15.11 6.58
N ASN A 95 1.32 14.28 7.62
CA ASN A 95 2.08 14.54 8.84
C ASN A 95 2.87 13.30 9.24
N ARG A 96 4.00 13.51 9.92
CA ARG A 96 4.78 12.41 10.50
C ARG A 96 3.98 11.79 11.68
N PRO A 97 3.61 10.50 11.63
CA PRO A 97 2.83 9.89 12.69
C PRO A 97 3.71 9.68 13.92
N ARG A 98 3.18 9.86 15.14
CA ARG A 98 3.90 9.56 16.39
C ARG A 98 3.31 8.35 17.10
N GLN A 99 1.99 8.33 17.27
CA GLN A 99 1.24 7.26 17.91
C GLN A 99 0.49 6.44 16.87
N VAL A 100 0.85 5.15 16.74
CA VAL A 100 0.40 4.27 15.66
C VAL A 100 -0.24 3.00 16.23
N LEU A 101 -1.37 2.61 15.64
CA LEU A 101 -1.99 1.31 15.85
C LEU A 101 -1.99 0.53 14.53
N ASP A 102 -1.41 -0.67 14.54
CA ASP A 102 -1.44 -1.60 13.40
C ASP A 102 -2.44 -2.73 13.69
N LEU A 103 -3.60 -2.67 13.05
CA LEU A 103 -4.71 -3.61 13.23
C LEU A 103 -4.62 -4.76 12.22
N GLY A 104 -4.71 -6.00 12.69
CA GLY A 104 -4.43 -7.18 11.88
C GLY A 104 -2.94 -7.24 11.51
N SER A 105 -2.07 -6.92 12.47
CA SER A 105 -0.65 -6.65 12.21
C SER A 105 0.12 -7.86 11.70
N GLY A 106 -0.35 -9.08 11.92
CA GLY A 106 0.46 -10.29 11.81
C GLY A 106 1.79 -10.12 12.56
N PRO A 107 2.94 -10.47 11.96
CA PRO A 107 4.27 -10.22 12.54
C PRO A 107 4.76 -8.76 12.42
N GLY A 108 3.87 -7.80 12.19
CA GLY A 108 4.08 -6.36 12.33
C GLY A 108 4.76 -5.60 11.17
N PRO A 109 4.76 -6.04 9.89
CA PRO A 109 5.49 -5.31 8.84
C PRO A 109 5.09 -3.83 8.71
N LEU A 110 3.81 -3.51 8.93
CA LEU A 110 3.31 -2.12 8.87
C LEU A 110 3.70 -1.35 10.14
N ALA A 111 3.61 -1.97 11.33
CA ALA A 111 4.12 -1.43 12.57
C ALA A 111 5.61 -1.00 12.45
N PHE A 112 6.48 -1.87 11.95
CA PHE A 112 7.90 -1.55 11.75
C PHE A 112 8.13 -0.52 10.64
N ALA A 113 7.34 -0.54 9.57
CA ALA A 113 7.41 0.50 8.54
C ALA A 113 7.05 1.89 9.07
N ALA A 114 6.12 1.96 10.04
CA ALA A 114 5.75 3.17 10.74
C ALA A 114 6.86 3.65 11.70
N MET A 115 7.54 2.75 12.41
CA MET A 115 8.73 3.08 13.22
C MET A 115 9.80 3.74 12.37
N ASP A 116 10.15 3.15 11.23
CA ASP A 116 11.11 3.74 10.28
C ASP A 116 10.58 5.04 9.62
N ALA A 117 9.28 5.33 9.71
CA ALA A 117 8.71 6.62 9.30
C ALA A 117 8.81 7.68 10.40
N GLY A 118 9.24 7.26 11.60
CA GLY A 118 9.42 8.08 12.80
C GLY A 118 8.25 8.06 13.77
N ALA A 119 7.40 7.03 13.70
CA ALA A 119 6.52 6.72 14.81
C ALA A 119 7.34 6.46 16.08
N LYS A 120 6.85 6.95 17.22
CA LYS A 120 7.51 6.81 18.53
C LYS A 120 6.83 5.77 19.41
N GLU A 121 5.53 5.66 19.29
CA GLU A 121 4.70 4.73 20.05
C GLU A 121 3.90 3.89 19.05
N VAL A 122 4.21 2.60 18.99
CA VAL A 122 3.56 1.69 18.05
C VAL A 122 2.94 0.53 18.81
N THR A 123 1.67 0.28 18.53
CA THR A 123 0.92 -0.87 19.03
C THR A 123 0.56 -1.78 17.87
N ALA A 124 0.95 -3.05 17.92
CA ALA A 124 0.54 -4.08 16.98
C ALA A 124 -0.61 -4.90 17.59
N ALA A 125 -1.71 -5.05 16.86
CA ALA A 125 -2.89 -5.76 17.32
C ALA A 125 -3.30 -6.85 16.32
N ASP A 126 -3.36 -8.10 16.79
CA ASP A 126 -3.71 -9.25 15.93
C ASP A 126 -4.39 -10.35 16.75
N ARG A 127 -5.09 -11.26 16.06
CA ARG A 127 -5.72 -12.44 16.67
C ARG A 127 -4.71 -13.58 16.87
N SER A 128 -3.63 -13.63 16.09
CA SER A 128 -2.61 -14.67 16.14
C SER A 128 -1.55 -14.34 17.18
N LYS A 129 -1.64 -15.02 18.34
CA LYS A 129 -0.61 -14.92 19.39
C LYS A 129 0.79 -15.31 18.90
N PRO A 130 0.97 -16.34 18.05
CA PRO A 130 2.26 -16.64 17.43
C PRO A 130 2.83 -15.47 16.61
N ALA A 131 2.00 -14.80 15.82
CA ALA A 131 2.44 -13.65 15.01
C ALA A 131 2.86 -12.47 15.89
N LEU A 132 2.08 -12.14 16.93
CA LEU A 132 2.45 -11.11 17.92
C LEU A 132 3.72 -11.47 18.70
N ALA A 133 3.98 -12.76 18.96
CA ALA A 133 5.23 -13.20 19.57
C ALA A 133 6.44 -12.95 18.66
N LEU A 134 6.34 -13.22 17.35
CA LEU A 134 7.39 -12.88 16.39
C LEU A 134 7.60 -11.36 16.25
N ALA A 135 6.53 -10.57 16.26
CA ALA A 135 6.64 -9.12 16.24
C ALA A 135 7.43 -8.60 17.46
N ARG A 136 7.16 -9.12 18.67
CA ARG A 136 7.93 -8.77 19.88
C ARG A 136 9.38 -9.25 19.82
N ALA A 137 9.63 -10.45 19.31
CA ALA A 137 10.99 -10.95 19.13
C ALA A 137 11.79 -10.06 18.16
N LEU A 138 11.17 -9.63 17.06
CA LEU A 138 11.77 -8.73 16.08
C LEU A 138 12.02 -7.33 16.67
N ALA A 139 11.10 -6.81 17.48
CA ALA A 139 11.30 -5.54 18.18
C ALA A 139 12.47 -5.64 19.17
N THR A 140 12.54 -6.73 19.94
CA THR A 140 13.64 -6.99 20.89
C THR A 140 14.98 -7.07 20.17
N GLU A 141 15.05 -7.82 19.06
CA GLU A 141 16.24 -7.97 18.21
C GLU A 141 16.68 -6.63 17.60
N ALA A 142 15.74 -5.74 17.31
CA ALA A 142 16.02 -4.42 16.77
C ALA A 142 16.36 -3.37 17.84
N GLY A 143 16.15 -3.66 19.13
CA GLY A 143 16.23 -2.66 20.20
C GLY A 143 15.07 -1.65 20.16
N GLU A 144 13.94 -2.03 19.57
CA GLU A 144 12.75 -1.19 19.38
C GLU A 144 11.67 -1.50 20.41
N ALA A 145 10.89 -0.48 20.78
CA ALA A 145 9.73 -0.66 21.65
C ALA A 145 8.45 -0.93 20.83
N LEU A 146 7.83 -2.09 21.02
CA LEU A 146 6.56 -2.46 20.40
C LEU A 146 5.57 -2.96 21.46
N ALA A 147 4.42 -2.27 21.58
CA ALA A 147 3.31 -2.78 22.35
C ALA A 147 2.51 -3.79 21.52
N THR A 148 1.98 -4.85 22.14
CA THR A 148 1.10 -5.81 21.46
C THR A 148 -0.22 -5.98 22.17
N ARG A 149 -1.31 -6.11 21.42
CA ARG A 149 -2.67 -6.39 21.92
C ARG A 149 -3.31 -7.53 21.13
N GLU A 150 -4.08 -8.37 21.81
CA GLU A 150 -4.93 -9.34 21.10
C GLU A 150 -6.15 -8.60 20.55
N TRP A 151 -6.43 -8.76 19.26
CA TRP A 151 -7.61 -8.19 18.62
C TRP A 151 -8.16 -9.14 17.55
N ASP A 152 -9.41 -9.59 17.74
CA ASP A 152 -10.10 -10.46 16.78
C ASP A 152 -11.40 -9.81 16.31
N PRO A 153 -11.40 -9.18 15.12
CA PRO A 153 -12.61 -8.54 14.57
C PRO A 153 -13.73 -9.54 14.29
N THR A 154 -13.43 -10.84 14.13
CA THR A 154 -14.44 -11.88 13.88
C THR A 154 -15.25 -12.22 15.13
N ARG A 155 -14.72 -11.92 16.31
CA ARG A 155 -15.38 -12.12 17.61
C ARG A 155 -16.06 -10.86 18.14
N LYS A 156 -16.15 -9.80 17.32
CA LYS A 156 -16.64 -8.47 17.73
C LYS A 156 -15.89 -7.91 18.95
N ALA A 157 -14.61 -8.27 19.09
CA ALA A 157 -13.76 -7.68 20.13
C ALA A 157 -13.66 -6.16 19.90
N PRO A 158 -13.74 -5.34 20.96
CA PRO A 158 -13.56 -3.89 20.81
C PRO A 158 -12.16 -3.60 20.26
N LEU A 159 -12.04 -2.49 19.52
CA LEU A 159 -10.75 -1.96 19.13
C LEU A 159 -9.91 -1.65 20.39
N PRO A 160 -8.57 -1.83 20.35
CA PRO A 160 -7.69 -1.35 21.40
C PRO A 160 -8.01 0.13 21.74
N GLU A 161 -8.10 0.43 23.04
CA GLU A 161 -8.42 1.79 23.49
C GLU A 161 -7.28 2.76 23.18
N GLY A 162 -7.62 3.93 22.66
CA GLY A 162 -6.66 4.99 22.38
C GLY A 162 -7.17 5.96 21.32
N ALA A 163 -6.33 6.97 21.07
CA ALA A 163 -6.45 7.86 19.93
C ALA A 163 -5.10 7.86 19.19
N TYR A 164 -5.09 7.79 17.86
CA TYR A 164 -3.88 7.54 17.10
C TYR A 164 -3.67 8.58 16.00
N ASP A 165 -2.42 8.93 15.71
CA ASP A 165 -2.10 9.79 14.55
C ASP A 165 -2.21 8.99 13.25
N LEU A 166 -1.97 7.68 13.32
CA LEU A 166 -2.11 6.75 12.22
C LEU A 166 -2.67 5.42 12.71
N ILE A 167 -3.67 4.90 12.03
CA ILE A 167 -4.06 3.49 12.15
C ILE A 167 -3.78 2.80 10.83
N THR A 168 -3.14 1.64 10.86
CA THR A 168 -2.84 0.83 9.67
C THR A 168 -3.64 -0.48 9.68
N MET A 169 -4.05 -0.92 8.49
CA MET A 169 -4.68 -2.23 8.24
C MET A 169 -4.06 -2.84 6.99
N GLY A 170 -3.14 -3.78 7.16
CA GLY A 170 -2.39 -4.40 6.07
C GLY A 170 -2.89 -5.80 5.73
N HIS A 171 -3.44 -5.98 4.53
CA HIS A 171 -3.88 -7.26 3.99
C HIS A 171 -4.93 -8.01 4.83
N VAL A 172 -5.63 -7.29 5.72
CA VAL A 172 -6.61 -7.86 6.65
C VAL A 172 -8.06 -7.59 6.27
N LEU A 173 -8.39 -6.41 5.72
CA LEU A 173 -9.79 -6.04 5.47
C LEU A 173 -10.44 -6.98 4.44
N ASN A 174 -9.68 -7.37 3.40
CA ASN A 174 -10.13 -8.34 2.39
C ASN A 174 -10.41 -9.75 2.94
N GLU A 175 -9.90 -10.08 4.12
CA GLU A 175 -10.10 -11.38 4.77
C GLU A 175 -11.36 -11.40 5.66
N LEU A 176 -11.93 -10.23 5.97
CA LEU A 176 -13.07 -10.10 6.86
C LEU A 176 -14.40 -10.14 6.09
N TYR A 177 -15.44 -10.65 6.75
CA TYR A 177 -16.83 -10.64 6.28
C TYR A 177 -17.12 -11.40 4.98
N GLY A 178 -16.21 -12.29 4.57
CA GLY A 178 -16.40 -13.16 3.40
C GLY A 178 -16.08 -12.50 2.05
N THR A 179 -16.50 -13.13 0.96
CA THR A 179 -16.26 -12.68 -0.41
C THR A 179 -17.52 -12.06 -1.03
N GLY A 180 -17.35 -11.31 -2.12
CA GLY A 180 -18.45 -10.68 -2.84
C GLY A 180 -18.97 -9.38 -2.22
N ASP A 181 -20.07 -8.88 -2.77
CA ASP A 181 -20.57 -7.53 -2.49
C ASP A 181 -21.23 -7.38 -1.11
N GLY A 182 -21.71 -8.48 -0.53
CA GLY A 182 -22.24 -8.50 0.85
C GLY A 182 -21.21 -8.11 1.91
N ALA A 183 -19.92 -8.26 1.61
CA ALA A 183 -18.83 -7.88 2.51
C ALA A 183 -18.53 -6.36 2.50
N ILE A 184 -19.04 -5.60 1.53
CA ILE A 184 -18.65 -4.18 1.36
C ILE A 184 -19.17 -3.29 2.49
N ALA A 185 -20.46 -3.38 2.80
CA ALA A 185 -21.08 -2.59 3.87
C ALA A 185 -20.46 -2.86 5.26
N PRO A 186 -20.29 -4.13 5.72
CA PRO A 186 -19.65 -4.38 7.01
C PRO A 186 -18.16 -3.98 7.04
N ARG A 187 -17.44 -4.08 5.92
CA ARG A 187 -16.07 -3.53 5.82
C ARG A 187 -16.04 -2.02 5.99
N ALA A 188 -16.94 -1.29 5.32
CA ALA A 188 -17.03 0.16 5.48
C ALA A 188 -17.38 0.55 6.92
N ALA A 189 -18.35 -0.15 7.54
CA ALA A 189 -18.73 0.08 8.94
C ALA A 189 -17.57 -0.16 9.92
N LEU A 190 -16.73 -1.17 9.67
CA LEU A 190 -15.51 -1.39 10.45
C LEU A 190 -14.53 -0.21 10.30
N LEU A 191 -14.30 0.28 9.06
CA LEU A 191 -13.41 1.42 8.85
C LEU A 191 -13.94 2.70 9.53
N GLU A 192 -15.26 2.91 9.58
CA GLU A 192 -15.85 4.03 10.33
C GLU A 192 -15.57 3.93 11.84
N GLN A 193 -15.70 2.74 12.43
CA GLN A 193 -15.34 2.51 13.83
C GLN A 193 -13.85 2.78 14.10
N VAL A 194 -12.98 2.37 13.18
CA VAL A 194 -11.54 2.63 13.26
C VAL A 194 -11.25 4.14 13.13
N LEU A 195 -11.88 4.82 12.18
CA LEU A 195 -11.72 6.26 11.97
C LEU A 195 -12.14 7.11 13.18
N ALA A 196 -13.04 6.61 14.03
CA ALA A 196 -13.42 7.28 15.28
C ALA A 196 -12.27 7.36 16.30
N GLN A 197 -11.24 6.51 16.18
CA GLN A 197 -10.02 6.56 17.01
C GLN A 197 -8.86 7.30 16.34
N VAL A 198 -9.04 7.82 15.12
CA VAL A 198 -8.02 8.61 14.43
C VAL A 198 -8.12 10.07 14.87
N LYS A 199 -7.01 10.63 15.37
CA LYS A 199 -6.94 12.03 15.80
C LYS A 199 -7.12 12.97 14.61
N LYS A 200 -7.55 14.19 14.91
CA LYS A 200 -7.54 15.29 13.95
C LYS A 200 -6.14 15.47 13.34
N GLY A 201 -6.06 15.58 12.01
CA GLY A 201 -4.84 15.63 11.22
C GLY A 201 -4.15 14.28 11.00
N GLY A 202 -4.72 13.20 11.55
CA GLY A 202 -4.27 11.82 11.39
C GLY A 202 -4.88 11.13 10.18
N SER A 203 -4.53 9.84 10.01
CA SER A 203 -4.99 9.03 8.89
C SER A 203 -5.29 7.58 9.28
N LEU A 204 -6.22 6.96 8.56
CA LEU A 204 -6.31 5.50 8.44
C LEU A 204 -5.69 5.07 7.11
N LEU A 205 -4.72 4.15 7.13
CA LEU A 205 -4.14 3.53 5.94
C LEU A 205 -4.56 2.06 5.82
N VAL A 206 -5.29 1.75 4.75
CA VAL A 206 -5.63 0.38 4.37
C VAL A 206 -4.76 -0.04 3.19
N LEU A 207 -4.11 -1.19 3.30
CA LEU A 207 -3.28 -1.81 2.25
C LEU A 207 -3.85 -3.19 1.91
N GLU A 208 -3.95 -3.51 0.63
CA GLU A 208 -4.52 -4.75 0.14
C GLU A 208 -3.74 -5.30 -1.08
N PRO A 209 -3.86 -6.61 -1.37
CA PRO A 209 -3.33 -7.17 -2.61
C PRO A 209 -3.90 -6.46 -3.83
N ALA A 210 -3.06 -6.25 -4.86
CA ALA A 210 -3.44 -5.61 -6.12
C ALA A 210 -4.18 -6.55 -7.10
N LEU A 211 -4.92 -7.53 -6.59
CA LEU A 211 -5.75 -8.44 -7.39
C LEU A 211 -7.05 -7.74 -7.80
N ARG A 212 -7.66 -8.14 -8.91
CA ARG A 212 -8.88 -7.50 -9.42
C ARG A 212 -9.99 -7.50 -8.36
N GLU A 213 -10.21 -8.63 -7.70
CA GLU A 213 -11.28 -8.82 -6.73
C GLU A 213 -11.07 -7.97 -5.47
N THR A 214 -9.88 -8.03 -4.87
CA THR A 214 -9.55 -7.28 -3.65
C THR A 214 -9.48 -5.78 -3.92
N SER A 215 -8.92 -5.38 -5.06
CA SER A 215 -8.85 -3.97 -5.47
C SER A 215 -10.24 -3.39 -5.71
N ARG A 216 -11.10 -4.08 -6.48
CA ARG A 216 -12.49 -3.63 -6.70
C ARG A 216 -13.29 -3.59 -5.41
N ALA A 217 -13.11 -4.57 -4.51
CA ALA A 217 -13.76 -4.54 -3.21
C ALA A 217 -13.33 -3.32 -2.38
N LEU A 218 -12.03 -3.00 -2.31
CA LEU A 218 -11.55 -1.81 -1.62
C LEU A 218 -12.07 -0.51 -2.26
N LEU A 219 -12.17 -0.45 -3.59
CA LEU A 219 -12.76 0.70 -4.28
C LEU A 219 -14.26 0.87 -3.97
N LYS A 220 -15.02 -0.23 -3.85
CA LYS A 220 -16.43 -0.17 -3.43
C LYS A 220 -16.57 0.30 -1.97
N VAL A 221 -15.70 -0.15 -1.08
CA VAL A 221 -15.63 0.35 0.31
C VAL A 221 -15.29 1.85 0.32
N ARG A 222 -14.34 2.28 -0.50
CA ARG A 222 -14.00 3.69 -0.70
C ARG A 222 -15.22 4.51 -1.14
N ASP A 223 -16.01 4.02 -2.09
CA ASP A 223 -17.21 4.72 -2.57
C ASP A 223 -18.27 4.87 -1.46
N VAL A 224 -18.47 3.84 -0.62
CA VAL A 224 -19.37 3.94 0.55
C VAL A 224 -18.91 5.03 1.52
N LEU A 225 -17.62 5.05 1.88
CA LEU A 225 -17.08 6.04 2.82
C LEU A 225 -17.10 7.47 2.26
N VAL A 226 -16.78 7.63 0.98
CA VAL A 226 -16.87 8.94 0.32
C VAL A 226 -18.30 9.43 0.22
N GLY A 227 -19.27 8.54 -0.08
CA GLY A 227 -20.70 8.87 -0.04
C GLY A 227 -21.19 9.32 1.34
N LYS A 228 -20.50 8.89 2.41
CA LYS A 228 -20.74 9.34 3.79
C LYS A 228 -19.96 10.59 4.20
N GLY A 229 -19.21 11.20 3.28
CA GLY A 229 -18.47 12.44 3.52
C GLY A 229 -17.05 12.27 4.04
N TYR A 230 -16.51 11.05 4.12
CA TYR A 230 -15.10 10.85 4.48
C TYR A 230 -14.17 11.31 3.35
N ALA A 231 -13.12 12.04 3.72
CA ALA A 231 -12.10 12.50 2.79
C ALA A 231 -11.02 11.43 2.55
N VAL A 232 -10.63 11.25 1.28
CA VAL A 232 -9.46 10.44 0.91
C VAL A 232 -8.23 11.34 0.88
N ARG A 233 -7.19 10.97 1.64
CA ARG A 233 -5.87 11.62 1.63
C ARG A 233 -5.01 11.12 0.47
N ALA A 234 -5.09 9.83 0.15
CA ALA A 234 -4.36 9.19 -0.95
C ALA A 234 -5.01 7.83 -1.31
N PRO A 235 -4.81 7.31 -2.53
CA PRO A 235 -4.19 7.97 -3.69
C PRO A 235 -5.16 8.82 -4.50
N CYS A 236 -6.47 8.70 -4.25
CA CYS A 236 -7.51 9.23 -5.12
C CYS A 236 -7.56 10.77 -5.12
N LEU A 237 -7.59 11.34 -6.32
CA LEU A 237 -7.86 12.77 -6.53
C LEU A 237 -9.32 13.03 -6.94
N PHE A 238 -10.01 12.00 -7.44
CA PHE A 238 -11.43 12.07 -7.78
C PHE A 238 -12.29 11.93 -6.54
N ARG A 239 -13.25 12.85 -6.36
CA ARG A 239 -14.12 12.94 -5.17
C ARG A 239 -15.48 12.23 -5.33
N GLY A 240 -15.88 11.83 -6.55
CA GLY A 240 -17.11 11.05 -6.80
C GLY A 240 -16.90 9.52 -6.71
N ASN A 241 -17.85 8.72 -7.19
CA ASN A 241 -17.72 7.26 -7.31
C ASN A 241 -16.51 6.87 -8.16
N CYS A 242 -15.78 5.82 -7.79
CA CYS A 242 -14.52 5.48 -8.43
C CYS A 242 -14.69 5.19 -9.94
N PRO A 243 -14.06 5.95 -10.85
CA PRO A 243 -14.21 5.72 -12.29
C PRO A 243 -13.67 4.36 -12.75
N ALA A 244 -12.81 3.70 -11.97
CA ALA A 244 -12.30 2.37 -12.27
C ALA A 244 -13.34 1.25 -12.03
N LEU A 245 -14.47 1.55 -11.37
CA LEU A 245 -15.55 0.58 -11.15
C LEU A 245 -16.54 0.52 -12.31
N VAL A 246 -16.58 1.54 -13.18
CA VAL A 246 -17.54 1.67 -14.30
C VAL A 246 -17.51 0.46 -15.23
N LYS A 247 -16.30 0.03 -15.65
CA LYS A 247 -16.12 -1.21 -16.42
C LYS A 247 -15.81 -2.36 -15.47
N GLU A 248 -16.50 -3.49 -15.61
CA GLU A 248 -16.30 -4.64 -14.74
C GLU A 248 -14.89 -5.23 -14.85
N SER A 249 -14.30 -5.18 -16.04
CA SER A 249 -12.94 -5.64 -16.35
C SER A 249 -11.85 -4.82 -15.68
N ASP A 250 -12.14 -3.58 -15.27
CA ASP A 250 -11.14 -2.64 -14.82
C ASP A 250 -10.94 -2.71 -13.31
N TRP A 251 -9.74 -2.36 -12.85
CA TRP A 251 -9.48 -2.07 -11.45
C TRP A 251 -8.32 -1.09 -11.33
N CYS A 252 -8.28 -0.35 -10.22
CA CYS A 252 -7.21 0.58 -9.90
C CYS A 252 -6.33 -0.01 -8.80
N HIS A 253 -5.01 0.01 -9.02
CA HIS A 253 -4.00 -0.35 -8.05
C HIS A 253 -2.74 0.49 -8.32
N ALA A 254 -1.83 0.50 -7.36
CA ALA A 254 -0.51 1.09 -7.48
C ALA A 254 0.55 0.02 -7.75
N GLU A 255 1.57 0.45 -8.48
CA GLU A 255 2.76 -0.32 -8.82
C GLU A 255 3.97 0.59 -8.59
N ARG A 256 5.03 0.04 -8.00
CA ARG A 256 6.29 0.74 -7.78
C ARG A 256 7.45 -0.16 -8.20
N PRO A 257 8.47 0.38 -8.88
CA PRO A 257 9.74 -0.30 -9.04
C PRO A 257 10.29 -0.70 -7.68
N TRP A 258 10.80 -1.91 -7.57
CA TRP A 258 11.33 -2.43 -6.32
C TRP A 258 12.57 -3.25 -6.55
N PRO A 259 13.76 -2.77 -6.11
CA PRO A 259 14.93 -3.61 -6.04
C PRO A 259 14.72 -4.60 -4.89
N MET A 260 14.25 -5.79 -5.25
CA MET A 260 13.90 -6.84 -4.31
C MET A 260 15.15 -7.32 -3.56
N PRO A 261 15.12 -7.46 -2.22
CA PRO A 261 16.26 -8.03 -1.49
C PRO A 261 16.55 -9.45 -1.96
N ARG A 262 17.83 -9.81 -2.07
CA ARG A 262 18.30 -11.10 -2.57
C ARG A 262 17.59 -12.30 -1.93
N VAL A 263 17.41 -12.29 -0.61
CA VAL A 263 16.72 -13.38 0.10
C VAL A 263 15.27 -13.54 -0.37
N VAL A 264 14.56 -12.43 -0.59
CA VAL A 264 13.19 -12.45 -1.11
C VAL A 264 13.16 -12.95 -2.55
N GLU A 265 14.15 -12.58 -3.37
CA GLU A 265 14.28 -13.04 -4.75
C GLU A 265 14.53 -14.57 -4.82
N GLU A 266 15.45 -15.08 -3.99
CA GLU A 266 15.75 -16.52 -3.89
C GLU A 266 14.50 -17.31 -3.46
N LEU A 267 13.73 -16.79 -2.50
CA LEU A 267 12.48 -17.39 -2.06
C LEU A 267 11.37 -17.32 -3.13
N ALA A 268 11.26 -16.20 -3.86
CA ALA A 268 10.33 -16.07 -4.99
C ALA A 268 10.62 -17.15 -6.03
N ARG A 269 11.89 -17.31 -6.41
CA ARG A 269 12.35 -18.31 -7.38
C ARG A 269 12.06 -19.74 -6.89
N ALA A 270 12.37 -20.04 -5.63
CA ALA A 270 12.09 -21.34 -5.03
C ALA A 270 10.58 -21.67 -4.97
N ALA A 271 9.74 -20.65 -4.82
CA ALA A 271 8.29 -20.77 -4.83
C ALA A 271 7.68 -20.79 -6.25
N GLY A 272 8.47 -20.56 -7.31
CA GLY A 272 7.98 -20.43 -8.68
C GLY A 272 7.17 -19.14 -8.92
N LEU A 273 7.49 -18.08 -8.19
CA LEU A 273 6.84 -16.78 -8.29
C LEU A 273 7.71 -15.81 -9.10
N HIS A 274 7.07 -15.10 -10.02
CA HIS A 274 7.67 -14.00 -10.76
C HIS A 274 7.13 -12.70 -10.17
N LYS A 275 8.00 -11.93 -9.52
CA LYS A 275 7.63 -10.64 -8.93
C LYS A 275 8.62 -9.58 -9.37
N GLU A 276 8.16 -8.70 -10.25
CA GLU A 276 8.99 -7.67 -10.89
C GLU A 276 8.83 -6.30 -10.23
N SER A 277 7.74 -6.11 -9.48
CA SER A 277 7.37 -4.84 -8.86
C SER A 277 6.57 -5.01 -7.58
N LEU A 278 6.49 -3.93 -6.80
CA LEU A 278 5.58 -3.82 -5.67
C LEU A 278 4.23 -3.34 -6.17
N LYS A 279 3.27 -4.26 -6.21
CA LYS A 279 1.87 -3.95 -6.49
C LYS A 279 1.10 -3.92 -5.18
N MET A 280 0.29 -2.89 -4.97
CA MET A 280 -0.66 -2.81 -3.87
C MET A 280 -1.89 -2.00 -4.26
N SER A 281 -3.02 -2.32 -3.65
CA SER A 281 -4.15 -1.40 -3.57
C SER A 281 -4.11 -0.75 -2.20
N TYR A 282 -4.28 0.57 -2.14
CA TYR A 282 -4.26 1.28 -0.87
C TYR A 282 -5.28 2.40 -0.85
N LEU A 283 -5.73 2.71 0.35
CA LEU A 283 -6.69 3.76 0.64
C LEU A 283 -6.27 4.43 1.94
N MET A 284 -6.03 5.74 1.87
CA MET A 284 -5.72 6.55 3.03
C MET A 284 -6.87 7.53 3.27
N LEU A 285 -7.47 7.48 4.45
CA LEU A 285 -8.67 8.26 4.80
C LEU A 285 -8.37 9.20 5.97
N ALA A 286 -9.00 10.37 5.94
CA ALA A 286 -9.04 11.28 7.09
C ALA A 286 -10.19 10.89 8.05
N PRO A 287 -10.10 11.23 9.34
CA PRO A 287 -11.23 11.08 10.26
C PRO A 287 -12.43 11.94 9.84
N ALA A 288 -13.59 11.65 10.42
CA ALA A 288 -14.85 12.32 10.09
C ALA A 288 -14.75 13.85 10.28
N GLY A 289 -15.37 14.61 9.38
CA GLY A 289 -15.41 16.07 9.42
C GLY A 289 -14.17 16.77 8.87
N GLU A 290 -13.13 16.03 8.46
CA GLU A 290 -11.96 16.63 7.80
C GLU A 290 -12.13 16.74 6.29
N PRO A 291 -11.67 17.85 5.67
CA PRO A 291 -11.82 18.06 4.25
C PRO A 291 -10.83 17.22 3.45
N TRP A 292 -11.20 16.99 2.19
CA TRP A 292 -10.27 16.53 1.16
C TRP A 292 -9.08 17.49 1.05
N PRO A 293 -7.88 16.98 0.70
CA PRO A 293 -6.79 17.87 0.30
C PRO A 293 -7.27 18.80 -0.82
N GLU A 294 -7.03 20.10 -0.65
CA GLU A 294 -7.32 21.06 -1.70
C GLU A 294 -6.33 20.86 -2.86
N PRO A 295 -6.82 20.74 -4.10
CA PRO A 295 -5.95 20.50 -5.24
C PRO A 295 -5.02 21.69 -5.44
N THR A 296 -3.76 21.42 -5.77
CA THR A 296 -2.86 22.44 -6.34
C THR A 296 -3.52 23.04 -7.58
N PRO A 297 -3.41 24.36 -7.84
CA PRO A 297 -3.96 24.96 -9.05
C PRO A 297 -3.46 24.25 -10.33
N GLY A 298 -4.36 24.12 -11.30
CA GLY A 298 -4.08 23.45 -12.57
C GLY A 298 -4.88 22.15 -12.76
N ARG A 299 -4.71 21.55 -13.94
CA ARG A 299 -5.37 20.30 -14.32
C ARG A 299 -4.51 19.12 -13.87
N LEU A 300 -4.87 18.53 -12.73
CA LEU A 300 -4.10 17.49 -12.06
C LEU A 300 -4.53 16.07 -12.46
N PHE A 301 -3.56 15.20 -12.68
CA PHE A 301 -3.78 13.77 -12.87
C PHE A 301 -2.74 12.94 -12.12
N ARG A 302 -3.20 11.91 -11.40
CA ARG A 302 -2.35 10.79 -10.99
C ARG A 302 -2.31 9.75 -12.09
N ILE A 303 -1.14 9.31 -12.53
CA ILE A 303 -1.01 8.22 -13.50
C ILE A 303 -1.43 6.89 -12.86
N VAL A 304 -2.38 6.20 -13.48
CA VAL A 304 -3.00 4.95 -12.99
C VAL A 304 -2.91 3.79 -13.98
N SER A 305 -2.07 3.92 -15.01
CA SER A 305 -1.71 2.85 -15.94
C SER A 305 -0.20 2.73 -16.11
N GLU A 306 0.22 1.63 -16.72
CA GLU A 306 1.53 1.58 -17.38
C GLU A 306 1.53 2.51 -18.61
N SER A 307 2.72 2.69 -19.19
CA SER A 307 2.90 3.27 -20.52
C SER A 307 2.08 2.47 -21.55
N LEU A 308 1.15 3.13 -22.24
CA LEU A 308 0.38 2.56 -23.34
C LEU A 308 0.99 3.05 -24.65
N GLU A 309 2.13 2.46 -25.03
CA GLU A 309 2.88 2.89 -26.21
C GLU A 309 2.09 2.68 -27.51
N GLY A 310 2.21 3.64 -28.43
CA GLY A 310 1.82 3.51 -29.83
C GLY A 310 2.90 4.11 -30.72
N LYS A 311 2.94 3.72 -32.00
CA LYS A 311 3.93 4.24 -32.96
C LYS A 311 3.96 5.79 -32.96
N GLY A 312 5.06 6.39 -32.50
CA GLY A 312 5.25 7.85 -32.40
C GLY A 312 4.33 8.56 -31.41
N ARG A 313 3.72 7.84 -30.45
CA ARG A 313 2.76 8.40 -29.48
C ARG A 313 2.91 7.73 -28.12
N GLN A 314 3.10 8.55 -27.10
CA GLN A 314 3.03 8.12 -25.70
C GLN A 314 1.60 8.32 -25.17
N ARG A 315 1.04 7.32 -24.46
CA ARG A 315 -0.27 7.45 -23.79
C ARG A 315 -0.21 6.89 -22.37
N TYR A 316 -0.94 7.53 -21.46
CA TYR A 316 -1.21 7.05 -20.11
C TYR A 316 -2.70 7.20 -19.79
N ILE A 317 -3.17 6.51 -18.75
CA ILE A 317 -4.44 6.82 -18.10
C ILE A 317 -4.13 7.62 -16.83
N GLY A 318 -4.67 8.84 -16.76
CA GLY A 318 -4.63 9.71 -15.60
C GLY A 318 -5.96 9.69 -14.85
N CYS A 319 -5.93 9.81 -13.52
CA CYS A 319 -7.11 10.01 -12.69
C CYS A 319 -6.96 11.28 -11.85
N GLY A 320 -7.88 12.22 -12.00
CA GLY A 320 -7.84 13.55 -11.41
C GLY A 320 -9.22 14.02 -10.94
N PRO A 321 -9.37 15.30 -10.56
CA PRO A 321 -10.67 15.91 -10.29
C PRO A 321 -11.68 15.75 -11.45
N GLU A 322 -11.17 15.72 -12.69
CA GLU A 322 -11.97 15.55 -13.93
C GLU A 322 -12.29 14.08 -14.24
N GLY A 323 -11.94 13.14 -13.36
CA GLY A 323 -12.17 11.71 -13.54
C GLY A 323 -10.98 10.97 -14.13
N ARG A 324 -11.25 9.81 -14.75
CA ARG A 324 -10.24 8.90 -15.30
C ARG A 324 -10.20 9.02 -16.82
N LEU A 325 -9.15 9.63 -17.35
CA LEU A 325 -9.02 10.04 -18.74
C LEU A 325 -7.73 9.51 -19.36
N GLY A 326 -7.76 9.25 -20.67
CA GLY A 326 -6.53 9.04 -21.43
C GLY A 326 -5.77 10.36 -21.60
N LEU A 327 -4.45 10.35 -21.44
CA LEU A 327 -3.56 11.47 -21.78
C LEU A 327 -2.64 10.98 -22.89
N ALA A 328 -2.53 11.71 -24.00
CA ALA A 328 -1.68 11.29 -25.12
C ALA A 328 -0.87 12.45 -25.70
N LEU A 329 0.43 12.22 -25.92
CA LEU A 329 1.35 13.16 -26.56
C LEU A 329 2.05 12.47 -27.74
N GLN A 330 2.07 13.15 -28.89
CA GLN A 330 2.82 12.68 -30.06
C GLN A 330 4.29 13.07 -29.94
N GLU A 331 5.18 12.20 -30.38
CA GLU A 331 6.63 12.42 -30.29
C GLU A 331 7.08 13.65 -31.11
N LYS A 332 6.43 13.92 -32.25
CA LYS A 332 6.66 15.13 -33.04
C LYS A 332 6.27 16.45 -32.35
N HIS A 333 5.49 16.39 -31.27
CA HIS A 333 5.09 17.54 -30.45
C HIS A 333 5.93 17.62 -29.16
N ARG A 334 6.97 16.79 -29.03
CA ARG A 334 7.84 16.81 -27.86
C ARG A 334 8.63 18.12 -27.81
N THR A 335 8.59 18.78 -26.66
CA THR A 335 9.33 19.99 -26.34
C THR A 335 10.00 19.81 -24.97
N GLU A 336 10.89 20.74 -24.60
CA GLU A 336 11.50 20.76 -23.26
C GLU A 336 10.45 20.88 -22.14
N LYS A 337 9.33 21.56 -22.39
CA LYS A 337 8.26 21.79 -21.41
C LYS A 337 7.38 20.56 -21.16
N ASN A 338 7.35 19.61 -22.09
CA ASN A 338 6.50 18.41 -21.99
C ASN A 338 7.27 17.08 -22.02
N GLU A 339 8.60 17.09 -22.22
CA GLU A 339 9.36 15.86 -22.36
C GLU A 339 9.31 14.93 -21.14
N ARG A 340 8.97 15.48 -19.97
CA ARG A 340 8.77 14.70 -18.74
C ARG A 340 7.63 13.69 -18.88
N PHE A 341 6.66 13.94 -19.76
CA PHE A 341 5.56 13.02 -20.05
C PHE A 341 6.04 11.63 -20.49
N PHE A 342 7.13 11.55 -21.25
CA PHE A 342 7.70 10.30 -21.75
C PHE A 342 8.44 9.48 -20.68
N LYS A 343 8.60 10.03 -19.47
CA LYS A 343 9.33 9.41 -18.35
C LYS A 343 8.43 9.20 -17.12
N LEU A 344 7.12 9.32 -17.30
CA LEU A 344 6.16 9.13 -16.22
C LEU A 344 6.04 7.67 -15.83
N GLN A 345 5.75 7.44 -14.56
CA GLN A 345 5.45 6.11 -14.01
C GLN A 345 4.11 6.12 -13.30
N ARG A 346 3.52 4.94 -13.13
CA ARG A 346 2.30 4.78 -12.34
C ARG A 346 2.48 5.36 -10.94
N GLY A 347 1.56 6.23 -10.55
CA GLY A 347 1.52 6.89 -9.24
C GLY A 347 2.06 8.31 -9.22
N ASP A 348 2.80 8.75 -10.25
CA ASP A 348 3.18 10.15 -10.40
C ASP A 348 1.93 11.02 -10.52
N VAL A 349 1.94 12.17 -9.86
CA VAL A 349 0.92 13.21 -9.99
C VAL A 349 1.51 14.35 -10.81
N LEU A 350 0.83 14.70 -11.90
CA LEU A 350 1.23 15.76 -12.80
C LEU A 350 0.17 16.87 -12.88
N SER A 351 0.63 18.06 -13.24
CA SER A 351 -0.18 19.15 -13.75
C SER A 351 0.08 19.28 -15.25
N VAL A 352 -0.99 19.45 -16.04
CA VAL A 352 -0.93 19.75 -17.47
C VAL A 352 -1.63 21.06 -17.79
N THR A 353 -1.12 21.78 -18.78
CA THR A 353 -1.77 22.94 -19.40
C THR A 353 -2.14 22.62 -20.85
N GLU A 354 -2.91 23.50 -21.51
CA GLU A 354 -3.17 23.45 -22.97
C GLU A 354 -3.44 22.04 -23.51
N THR A 355 -4.60 21.47 -23.15
CA THR A 355 -5.00 20.13 -23.62
C THR A 355 -6.32 20.19 -24.38
N GLU A 356 -6.45 19.39 -25.43
CA GLU A 356 -7.66 19.34 -26.26
C GLU A 356 -8.42 18.01 -26.06
N PRO A 357 -9.76 18.01 -25.94
CA PRO A 357 -10.54 16.77 -25.93
C PRO A 357 -10.31 15.96 -27.21
N LYS A 358 -9.99 14.68 -27.06
CA LYS A 358 -9.79 13.76 -28.19
C LYS A 358 -10.20 12.33 -27.82
N GLY A 359 -11.29 11.86 -28.43
CA GLY A 359 -11.83 10.53 -28.13
C GLY A 359 -12.28 10.41 -26.68
N ASP A 360 -11.72 9.44 -25.95
CA ASP A 360 -12.01 9.15 -24.54
C ASP A 360 -11.07 9.87 -23.54
N GLY A 361 -10.34 10.89 -24.00
CA GLY A 361 -9.35 11.58 -23.18
C GLY A 361 -8.90 12.92 -23.74
N LEU A 362 -7.67 13.29 -23.41
CA LEU A 362 -7.04 14.56 -23.72
C LEU A 362 -5.81 14.34 -24.60
N ALA A 363 -5.72 15.11 -25.67
CA ALA A 363 -4.53 15.27 -26.47
C ALA A 363 -3.68 16.41 -25.91
N LEU A 364 -2.38 16.14 -25.79
CA LEU A 364 -1.34 17.11 -25.48
C LEU A 364 -0.59 17.44 -26.78
N ASP A 365 -0.10 18.67 -26.88
CA ASP A 365 0.64 19.18 -28.03
C ASP A 365 1.94 19.90 -27.61
N ASP A 366 2.54 20.64 -28.54
CA ASP A 366 3.78 21.37 -28.35
C ASP A 366 3.63 22.61 -27.46
N ARG A 367 2.40 23.07 -27.22
CA ARG A 367 2.07 24.16 -26.28
C ARG A 367 1.86 23.67 -24.86
N THR A 368 1.53 22.38 -24.68
CA THR A 368 1.35 21.77 -23.36
C THR A 368 2.61 21.87 -22.50
N GLU A 369 2.46 22.28 -21.24
CA GLU A 369 3.46 22.10 -20.18
C GLU A 369 3.09 20.88 -19.32
N VAL A 370 4.08 20.04 -18.99
CA VAL A 370 3.91 18.89 -18.10
C VAL A 370 4.83 19.03 -16.90
N ARG A 371 4.23 19.29 -15.73
CA ARG A 371 4.96 19.37 -14.46
C ARG A 371 4.60 18.21 -13.55
N VAL A 372 5.59 17.46 -13.08
CA VAL A 372 5.37 16.47 -12.01
C VAL A 372 5.24 17.24 -10.69
N VAL A 373 4.03 17.22 -10.12
CA VAL A 373 3.66 17.88 -8.86
C VAL A 373 4.10 17.04 -7.67
N ALA A 374 3.92 15.73 -7.76
CA ALA A 374 4.43 14.78 -6.77
C ALA A 374 4.85 13.48 -7.46
N PRO A 375 6.08 13.00 -7.24
CA PRO A 375 6.47 11.68 -7.73
C PRO A 375 5.71 10.58 -6.99
N ALA A 376 5.62 9.40 -7.61
CA ALA A 376 4.98 8.23 -7.01
C ALA A 376 5.51 7.93 -5.59
N GLY A 377 4.60 7.76 -4.62
CA GLY A 377 4.95 7.54 -3.21
C GLY A 377 5.24 8.83 -2.41
N LYS A 378 4.91 10.00 -2.96
CA LYS A 378 4.90 11.28 -2.23
C LYS A 378 3.53 11.92 -2.24
N GLY A 379 3.19 12.54 -1.11
CA GLY A 379 1.96 13.30 -0.96
C GLY A 379 1.95 14.49 -1.93
N VAL A 380 0.76 14.81 -2.45
CA VAL A 380 0.57 16.02 -3.24
C VAL A 380 0.74 17.23 -2.30
N PRO A 381 1.66 18.16 -2.57
CA PRO A 381 1.86 19.32 -1.72
C PRO A 381 0.59 20.17 -1.68
N PRO A 382 0.28 20.80 -0.53
CA PRO A 382 -0.82 21.75 -0.46
C PRO A 382 -0.58 22.91 -1.43
N PRO A 383 -1.65 23.61 -1.87
CA PRO A 383 -1.48 24.84 -2.61
C PRO A 383 -0.61 25.83 -1.82
N PRO A 384 0.19 26.69 -2.49
CA PRO A 384 0.93 27.74 -1.80
C PRO A 384 -0.05 28.57 -0.98
N ALA A 385 0.38 28.98 0.23
CA ALA A 385 -0.42 29.87 1.06
C ALA A 385 -0.78 31.10 0.21
N LYS A 386 -2.07 31.45 0.16
CA LYS A 386 -2.45 32.73 -0.44
C LYS A 386 -1.75 33.80 0.38
N ASP A 387 -0.95 34.65 -0.26
CA ASP A 387 -0.44 35.86 0.38
C ASP A 387 -1.66 36.55 0.99
N THR A 388 -1.67 36.63 2.32
CA THR A 388 -2.74 37.31 3.03
C THR A 388 -2.52 38.79 2.74
N PRO A 389 -3.46 39.49 2.10
CA PRO A 389 -3.27 40.89 1.74
C PRO A 389 -3.05 41.79 2.96
#